data_AF-A0A957L0T2-F1
#
_entry.id   AF-A0A957L0T2-F1
#
_cell.length_a   1.000
_cell.length_b   1.000
_cell.length_c   1.000
_cell.angle_alpha   90.00
_cell.angle_beta   90.00
_cell.angle_gamma   90.00
#
_symmetry.space_group_name_H-M   'P 1'
#
loop_
_entity.id
_entity.type
_entity.pdbx_description
1 polymer ?
#
loop_
_entity_poly.entity_id
_entity_poly.type
_entity_poly.pdbx_seq_one_letter_code
_entity_poly.pdbx_strand_id
1 'polypeptide(L)'
;MIAPPTPIRRPALRYYGGGWTRACWTVSHFPAHDNYLEPCFGAGSILFRKSLAKLETVNDIDGRVTNFFTVLREQPAALVAGIQLTPWAEDEFASCLLPAGDPLEDARRFFFSCWASVRG
;
A
#
# COMPACT_ATOMS: atom_id res chain seq x y z
N MET A 1 5.31 27.55 0.03
CA MET A 1 6.24 26.45 0.37
C MET A 1 5.40 25.29 0.89
N ILE A 2 5.42 24.15 0.20
CA ILE A 2 4.75 22.93 0.67
C ILE A 2 5.60 22.38 1.82
N ALA A 3 5.01 22.14 2.98
CA ALA A 3 5.72 21.53 4.10
C ALA A 3 6.35 20.20 3.65
N PRO A 4 7.57 19.85 4.12
CA PRO A 4 8.15 18.56 3.79
C PRO A 4 7.18 17.45 4.21
N PRO A 5 6.93 16.44 3.37
CA PRO A 5 6.02 15.37 3.71
C PRO A 5 6.52 14.67 4.97
N THR A 6 5.59 14.40 5.89
CA THR A 6 5.89 13.64 7.11
C THR A 6 6.57 12.33 6.73
N PRO A 7 7.72 11.99 7.33
CA PRO A 7 8.45 10.78 6.96
C PRO A 7 7.58 9.53 7.17
N ILE A 8 7.47 8.72 6.13
CA ILE A 8 6.73 7.45 6.15
C ILE A 8 7.49 6.48 7.06
N ARG A 9 6.85 6.05 8.16
CA ARG A 9 7.50 5.19 9.17
C ARG A 9 7.28 3.69 8.91
N ARG A 10 6.22 3.34 8.19
CA ARG A 10 5.77 1.96 7.93
C ARG A 10 4.92 1.93 6.66
N PRO A 11 4.82 0.79 5.96
CA PRO A 11 3.95 0.67 4.81
C PRO A 11 2.48 0.73 5.25
N ALA A 12 1.59 1.13 4.34
CA ALA A 12 0.16 1.17 4.61
C ALA A 12 -0.44 -0.24 4.78
N LEU A 13 0.08 -1.21 4.03
CA LEU A 13 -0.42 -2.59 4.00
C LEU A 13 0.56 -3.56 4.67
N ARG A 14 0.03 -4.54 5.40
CA ARG A 14 0.74 -5.77 5.76
C ARG A 14 0.62 -6.77 4.63
N TYR A 15 1.40 -6.54 3.58
CA TYR A 15 1.35 -7.35 2.37
C TYR A 15 2.40 -8.46 2.42
N TYR A 16 2.03 -9.66 1.93
CA TYR A 16 2.94 -10.78 1.85
C TYR A 16 4.22 -10.41 1.08
N GLY A 17 5.37 -10.87 1.57
CA GLY A 17 6.68 -10.50 1.00
C GLY A 17 7.15 -9.09 1.35
N GLY A 18 6.45 -8.36 2.23
CA GLY A 18 6.79 -7.01 2.67
C GLY A 18 8.24 -6.87 3.15
N GLY A 19 9.02 -6.09 2.40
CA GLY A 19 10.47 -5.90 2.61
C GLY A 19 10.84 -4.68 3.44
N TRP A 20 9.89 -4.03 4.12
CA TRP A 20 10.07 -2.68 4.68
C TRP A 20 11.37 -2.51 5.46
N THR A 21 11.69 -3.41 6.40
CA THR A 21 12.89 -3.31 7.25
C THR A 21 14.19 -3.46 6.45
N ARG A 22 14.20 -4.32 5.42
CA ARG A 22 15.37 -4.59 4.57
C ARG A 22 15.51 -3.61 3.40
N ALA A 23 14.46 -2.85 3.09
CA ALA A 23 14.45 -1.95 1.94
C ALA A 23 15.60 -0.95 1.92
N CYS A 24 16.03 -0.39 3.05
CA CYS A 24 17.21 0.51 3.04
C CYS A 24 18.50 -0.20 2.65
N TRP A 25 18.69 -1.46 3.06
CA TRP A 25 19.81 -2.26 2.60
C TRP A 25 19.69 -2.52 1.09
N THR A 26 18.52 -2.88 0.58
CA THR A 26 18.32 -3.07 -0.87
C THR A 26 18.61 -1.79 -1.66
N VAL A 27 18.06 -0.66 -1.22
CA VAL A 27 18.25 0.66 -1.82
C VAL A 27 19.71 1.10 -1.83
N SER A 28 20.52 0.74 -0.81
CA SER A 28 21.94 1.11 -0.78
C SER A 28 22.78 0.45 -1.89
N HIS A 29 22.23 -0.55 -2.58
CA HIS A 29 22.87 -1.20 -3.72
C HIS A 29 22.38 -0.67 -5.07
N PHE A 30 21.45 0.29 -5.08
CA PHE A 30 20.96 0.87 -6.32
C PHE A 30 22.02 1.79 -6.92
N PRO A 31 22.32 1.68 -8.23
CA PRO A 31 23.13 2.67 -8.92
C PRO A 31 22.38 4.01 -8.98
N ALA A 32 23.09 5.09 -9.30
CA ALA A 32 22.42 6.34 -9.69
C ALA A 32 21.51 6.07 -10.89
N HIS A 33 20.26 6.53 -10.80
CA HIS A 33 19.24 6.28 -11.81
C HIS A 33 18.27 7.45 -11.90
N ASP A 34 17.81 7.73 -13.11
CA ASP A 34 16.75 8.70 -13.36
C ASP A 34 15.36 8.04 -13.43
N ASN A 35 15.30 6.75 -13.75
CA ASN A 35 14.06 6.00 -13.92
C ASN A 35 14.03 4.82 -12.96
N TYR A 36 12.89 4.62 -12.30
CA TYR A 36 12.64 3.49 -11.41
C TYR A 36 11.38 2.74 -11.86
N LEU A 37 11.48 1.41 -11.90
CA LEU A 37 10.38 0.51 -12.22
C LEU A 37 10.25 -0.53 -11.10
N GLU A 38 9.06 -0.67 -10.53
CA GLU A 38 8.73 -1.69 -9.54
C GLU A 38 7.54 -2.54 -10.05
N PRO A 39 7.78 -3.64 -10.76
CA PRO A 39 6.71 -4.47 -11.34
C PRO A 39 5.90 -5.26 -10.31
N CYS A 40 6.44 -5.42 -9.10
CA CYS A 40 5.86 -6.14 -7.96
C CYS A 40 5.80 -5.20 -6.76
N PHE A 41 4.95 -4.18 -6.86
CA PHE A 41 4.90 -3.06 -5.93
C PHE A 41 4.50 -3.47 -4.51
N GLY A 42 3.50 -4.33 -4.37
CA GLY A 42 2.91 -4.73 -3.09
C GLY A 42 2.58 -3.53 -2.21
N ALA A 43 3.24 -3.41 -1.06
CA ALA A 43 3.05 -2.31 -0.13
C ALA A 43 3.99 -1.10 -0.32
N GLY A 44 4.77 -1.07 -1.40
CA GLY A 44 5.66 0.04 -1.77
C GLY A 44 6.91 0.18 -0.90
N SER A 45 7.44 -0.92 -0.38
CA SER A 45 8.56 -0.88 0.58
C SER A 45 9.83 -0.26 0.01
N ILE A 46 10.14 -0.48 -1.28
CA ILE A 46 11.32 0.08 -1.92
C ILE A 46 11.04 1.51 -2.38
N LEU A 47 9.96 1.74 -3.14
CA LEU A 47 9.58 3.08 -3.63
C LEU A 47 9.61 4.14 -2.52
N PHE A 48 8.96 3.86 -1.38
CA PHE A 48 8.84 4.84 -0.29
C PHE A 48 10.12 5.02 0.55
N ARG A 49 11.16 4.19 0.32
CA ARG A 49 12.45 4.27 1.06
C ARG A 49 13.64 4.64 0.21
N LYS A 50 13.53 4.61 -1.12
CA LYS A 50 14.56 5.14 -2.02
C LYS A 50 14.49 6.66 -2.11
N SER A 51 15.56 7.28 -2.60
CA SER A 51 15.50 8.67 -3.06
C SER A 51 14.56 8.80 -4.26
N LEU A 52 13.88 9.93 -4.38
CA LEU A 52 13.02 10.24 -5.53
C LEU A 52 13.82 10.13 -6.85
N ALA A 53 13.25 9.47 -7.85
CA ALA A 53 13.79 9.42 -9.22
C ALA A 53 13.00 10.40 -10.12
N LYS A 54 13.52 10.74 -11.31
CA LYS A 54 12.79 11.62 -12.26
C LYS A 54 11.50 10.99 -12.76
N LEU A 55 11.51 9.66 -12.95
CA LEU A 55 10.36 8.88 -13.34
C LEU A 55 10.27 7.64 -12.44
N GLU A 56 9.07 7.39 -11.92
CA GLU A 56 8.77 6.25 -11.07
C GLU A 56 7.51 5.56 -11.60
N THR A 57 7.66 4.29 -11.98
CA THR A 57 6.57 3.46 -12.48
C THR A 57 6.42 2.26 -11.55
N VAL A 58 5.20 2.03 -11.08
CA VAL A 58 4.87 0.88 -10.25
C VAL A 58 3.75 0.07 -10.87
N ASN A 59 3.79 -1.23 -10.67
CA ASN A 59 2.74 -2.15 -11.07
C ASN A 59 2.61 -3.28 -10.04
N ASP A 60 1.45 -3.92 -10.00
CA ASP A 60 1.26 -5.18 -9.32
C ASP A 60 0.32 -6.06 -10.14
N ILE A 61 0.43 -7.38 -9.99
CA ILE A 61 -0.49 -8.32 -10.65
C ILE A 61 -1.85 -8.34 -9.93
N ASP A 62 -1.86 -8.09 -8.62
CA ASP A 62 -3.08 -7.99 -7.84
C ASP A 62 -3.68 -6.59 -7.99
N GLY A 63 -4.73 -6.49 -8.81
CA GLY A 63 -5.44 -5.22 -9.06
C GLY A 63 -5.96 -4.54 -7.80
N ARG A 64 -6.13 -5.27 -6.67
CA ARG A 64 -6.54 -4.67 -5.38
C ARG A 64 -5.47 -3.75 -4.81
N VAL A 65 -4.19 -4.02 -5.07
CA VAL A 65 -3.08 -3.13 -4.70
C VAL A 65 -3.25 -1.79 -5.43
N THR A 66 -3.40 -1.84 -6.76
CA THR A 66 -3.60 -0.64 -7.58
C THR A 66 -4.86 0.13 -7.18
N ASN A 67 -5.97 -0.58 -6.93
CA ASN A 67 -7.20 0.03 -6.43
C ASN A 67 -6.99 0.76 -5.10
N PHE A 68 -6.35 0.11 -4.12
CA PHE A 68 -6.11 0.70 -2.80
C PHE A 68 -5.32 2.01 -2.89
N PHE A 69 -4.20 2.01 -3.63
CA PHE A 69 -3.39 3.24 -3.76
C PHE A 69 -4.08 4.32 -4.61
N THR A 70 -4.93 3.92 -5.55
CA THR A 70 -5.77 4.87 -6.30
C THR A 70 -6.79 5.54 -5.38
N VAL A 71 -7.56 4.77 -4.62
CA VAL A 71 -8.54 5.30 -3.67
C VAL A 71 -7.87 6.11 -2.56
N LEU A 72 -6.70 5.69 -2.06
CA LEU A 72 -5.94 6.46 -1.08
C LEU A 72 -5.53 7.85 -1.63
N ARG A 73 -5.22 7.95 -2.93
CA ARG A 73 -4.88 9.22 -3.58
C ARG A 73 -6.11 10.10 -3.78
N GLU A 74 -7.21 9.53 -4.29
CA GLU A 74 -8.39 10.30 -4.70
C GLU A 74 -9.36 10.58 -3.54
N GLN A 75 -9.50 9.67 -2.58
CA GLN A 75 -10.50 9.70 -1.50
C GLN A 75 -9.91 9.35 -0.12
N PRO A 76 -8.80 9.99 0.32
CA PRO A 76 -8.08 9.59 1.54
C PRO A 76 -8.95 9.66 2.80
N ALA A 77 -9.74 10.72 2.96
CA ALA A 77 -10.56 10.93 4.15
C ALA A 77 -11.65 9.86 4.31
N ALA A 78 -12.33 9.51 3.21
CA ALA A 78 -13.38 8.49 3.21
C ALA A 78 -12.80 7.11 3.50
N LEU A 79 -11.66 6.76 2.88
CA LEU A 79 -10.99 5.49 3.11
C LEU A 79 -10.51 5.36 4.57
N VAL A 80 -9.88 6.39 5.12
CA VAL A 80 -9.40 6.38 6.52
C VAL A 80 -10.58 6.25 7.49
N ALA A 81 -11.66 6.99 7.28
CA ALA A 81 -12.86 6.89 8.11
C ALA A 81 -13.47 5.48 8.07
N GLY A 82 -13.61 4.89 6.87
CA GLY A 82 -14.12 3.53 6.70
C GLY A 82 -13.25 2.50 7.42
N ILE A 83 -11.92 2.61 7.31
CA ILE A 83 -10.98 1.73 8.01
C ILE A 83 -11.12 1.87 9.53
N GLN A 84 -11.17 3.11 10.06
CA GLN A 84 -11.25 3.36 11.51
C GLN A 84 -12.56 2.86 12.13
N LEU A 85 -13.64 2.86 11.36
CA LEU A 85 -14.96 2.41 11.80
C LEU A 85 -15.22 0.92 11.51
N THR A 86 -14.24 0.20 10.93
CA THR A 86 -14.37 -1.24 10.66
C THR A 86 -14.20 -2.05 11.95
N PRO A 87 -15.19 -2.85 12.35
CA PRO A 87 -15.07 -3.71 13.54
C PRO A 87 -14.07 -4.84 13.30
N TRP A 88 -13.28 -5.18 14.32
CA TRP A 88 -12.41 -6.35 14.26
C TRP A 88 -13.21 -7.62 14.55
N ALA A 89 -13.83 -8.19 13.52
CA ALA A 89 -14.70 -9.36 13.62
C ALA A 89 -14.43 -10.39 12.50
N GLU A 90 -14.73 -11.67 12.80
CA GLU A 90 -14.60 -12.76 11.82
C GLU A 90 -15.57 -12.57 10.64
N ASP A 91 -16.82 -12.21 10.90
CA ASP A 91 -17.82 -11.93 9.86
C ASP A 91 -17.37 -10.79 8.94
N GLU A 92 -16.74 -9.75 9.52
CA GLU A 92 -16.18 -8.64 8.75
C GLU A 92 -15.04 -9.15 7.85
N PHE A 93 -14.13 -9.96 8.37
CA PHE A 93 -13.04 -10.55 7.59
C PHE A 93 -13.56 -11.44 6.46
N ALA A 94 -14.55 -12.29 6.74
CA ALA A 94 -15.18 -13.15 5.74
C ALA A 94 -15.81 -12.32 4.60
N SER A 95 -16.45 -11.20 4.92
CA SER A 95 -17.00 -10.29 3.91
C SER A 95 -15.92 -9.61 3.04
N CYS A 96 -14.71 -9.43 3.57
CA CYS A 96 -13.59 -8.80 2.88
C CYS A 96 -12.89 -9.70 1.85
N LEU A 97 -13.16 -11.01 1.85
CA LEU A 97 -12.51 -11.98 0.95
C LEU A 97 -12.98 -11.84 -0.50
N LEU A 98 -14.14 -11.23 -0.72
CA LEU A 98 -14.74 -11.05 -2.04
C LEU A 98 -14.94 -9.56 -2.35
N PRO A 99 -14.78 -9.16 -3.62
CA PRO A 99 -15.08 -7.79 -4.06
C PRO A 99 -16.54 -7.43 -3.82
N ALA A 100 -16.77 -6.22 -3.33
CA ALA A 100 -18.06 -5.54 -3.25
C ALA A 100 -18.46 -4.88 -4.58
N GLY A 101 -17.49 -4.59 -5.46
CA GLY A 101 -17.73 -3.90 -6.74
C GLY A 101 -17.79 -2.37 -6.61
N ASP A 102 -17.57 -1.84 -5.42
CA ASP A 102 -17.33 -0.41 -5.17
C ASP A 102 -15.84 -0.19 -4.88
N PRO A 103 -15.12 0.67 -5.64
CA PRO A 103 -13.69 0.86 -5.45
C PRO A 103 -13.28 1.24 -4.02
N LEU A 104 -14.06 2.11 -3.36
CA LEU A 104 -13.77 2.59 -2.00
C LEU A 104 -13.93 1.46 -0.99
N GLU A 105 -15.06 0.75 -1.03
CA GLU A 105 -15.31 -0.41 -0.18
C GLU A 105 -14.29 -1.54 -0.43
N ASP A 106 -13.94 -1.80 -1.69
CA ASP A 106 -12.92 -2.80 -2.06
C ASP A 106 -11.54 -2.43 -1.53
N ALA A 107 -11.18 -1.14 -1.52
CA ALA A 107 -9.93 -0.67 -0.91
C ALA A 107 -9.93 -0.85 0.61
N ARG A 108 -11.06 -0.56 1.29
CA ARG A 108 -11.21 -0.78 2.74
C ARG A 108 -11.13 -2.26 3.09
N ARG A 109 -11.84 -3.13 2.35
CA ARG A 109 -11.82 -4.59 2.52
C ARG A 109 -10.43 -5.17 2.29
N PHE A 110 -9.75 -4.71 1.24
CA PHE A 110 -8.38 -5.13 0.96
C PHE A 110 -7.42 -4.72 2.08
N PHE A 111 -7.51 -3.48 2.57
CA PHE A 111 -6.75 -3.06 3.75
C PHE A 111 -7.04 -3.97 4.94
N PHE A 112 -8.32 -4.17 5.29
CA PHE A 112 -8.69 -4.98 6.46
C PHE A 112 -8.17 -6.41 6.34
N SER A 113 -8.32 -7.06 5.18
CA SER A 113 -7.84 -8.42 4.95
C SER A 113 -6.33 -8.56 5.11
N CYS A 114 -5.52 -7.61 4.60
CA CYS A 114 -4.07 -7.59 4.82
C CYS A 114 -3.69 -7.51 6.32
N TRP A 115 -4.51 -6.83 7.13
CA TRP A 115 -4.22 -6.64 8.55
C TRP A 115 -4.78 -7.73 9.45
N ALA A 116 -5.93 -8.29 9.10
CA ALA A 116 -6.66 -9.29 9.88
C ALA A 116 -6.22 -10.74 9.59
N SER A 117 -5.60 -11.00 8.44
CA SER A 117 -5.04 -12.30 8.10
C SER A 117 -3.84 -12.67 9.00
N VAL A 118 -3.65 -13.97 9.20
CA VAL A 118 -2.46 -14.48 9.92
C VAL A 118 -1.23 -14.28 9.03
N ARG A 119 -0.39 -13.29 9.40
CA ARG A 119 0.88 -12.89 8.75
C ARG A 119 0.77 -12.03 7.48
N GLY A 120 -0.41 -11.50 7.16
CA GLY A 120 -0.62 -10.74 5.93
C GLY A 120 -1.03 -11.65 4.78
#